data_AF-A0A2S6HFM0-F1
#
_entry.id   AF-A0A2S6HFM0-F1
#
_cell.length_a   1.000
_cell.length_b   1.000
_cell.length_c   1.000
_cell.angle_alpha   90.00
_cell.angle_beta   90.00
_cell.angle_gamma   90.00
#
_symmetry.space_group_name_H-M   'P 1'
#
loop_
_entity.id
_entity.type
_entity.pdbx_description
1 polymer ?
#
loop_
_entity_poly.entity_id
_entity_poly.type
_entity_poly.pdbx_seq_one_letter_code
_entity_poly.pdbx_strand_id
1 'polypeptide(L)' 'MSSIWVIGNHVKVQGMANDFKILSYNFIFGGSVEMILESPEGSRIFLRRRKSQVSDIEDEYNFDAGSNDENYSY' A
#
# COMPACT_ATOMS: atom_id res chain seq x y z
N MET A 1 2.35 -5.12 17.44
CA MET A 1 1.23 -4.20 17.16
C MET A 1 1.53 -3.51 15.85
N SER A 2 0.61 -3.54 14.88
CA SER A 2 0.80 -2.93 13.56
C SER A 2 0.81 -1.41 13.67
N SER A 3 1.73 -0.78 12.95
CA SER A 3 1.98 0.66 12.94
C SER A 3 1.47 1.33 11.67
N ILE A 4 0.62 0.66 10.90
CA ILE A 4 0.19 1.08 9.56
C ILE A 4 -1.29 0.75 9.37
N TRP A 5 -2.06 1.76 8.99
CA TRP A 5 -3.49 1.66 8.67
C TRP A 5 -3.74 2.14 7.26
N VAL A 6 -4.59 1.43 6.53
CA VAL A 6 -5.19 1.92 5.29
C VAL A 6 -6.51 2.60 5.66
N ILE A 7 -6.74 3.80 5.14
CA ILE A 7 -7.98 4.57 5.36
C ILE A 7 -8.39 5.17 4.02
N GLY A 8 -9.33 4.51 3.35
CA GLY A 8 -9.61 4.78 1.93
C GLY A 8 -8.29 4.80 1.15
N ASN A 9 -8.07 5.81 0.30
CA ASN A 9 -6.91 5.84 -0.60
C ASN A 9 -5.60 6.30 0.04
N HIS A 10 -5.49 6.25 1.37
CA HIS A 10 -4.33 6.72 2.10
C HIS A 10 -3.81 5.67 3.06
N VAL A 11 -2.50 5.73 3.34
CA VAL A 11 -1.80 4.98 4.36
C VAL A 11 -1.39 5.93 5.47
N LYS A 12 -1.82 5.61 6.68
CA LYS A 12 -1.37 6.27 7.91
C LYS A 12 -0.29 5.43 8.57
N VAL A 13 0.88 6.02 8.75
CA VAL A 13 2.01 5.39 9.45
C VAL A 13 2.12 6.00 10.84
N GLN A 14 2.07 5.16 11.88
CA GLN A 14 2.25 5.58 13.26
C GLN A 14 3.59 6.32 13.43
N GLY A 15 3.53 7.53 13.98
CA GLY A 15 4.70 8.38 14.20
C GLY A 15 5.06 9.29 13.02
N MET A 16 4.33 9.22 11.90
CA MET A 16 4.41 10.20 10.83
C MET A 16 3.28 11.23 10.97
N ALA A 17 3.61 12.50 10.72
CA ALA A 17 2.66 13.61 10.87
C ALA A 17 1.62 13.65 9.74
N ASN A 18 2.01 13.17 8.55
CA ASN A 18 1.21 13.19 7.35
C ASN A 18 0.84 11.77 6.93
N ASP A 19 -0.36 11.63 6.37
CA ASP A 19 -0.78 10.42 5.67
C ASP A 19 -0.19 10.42 4.25
N PHE A 20 -0.05 9.22 3.68
CA PHE A 20 0.49 9.05 2.33
C PHE A 20 -0.59 8.54 1.41
N LYS A 21 -0.71 9.10 0.21
CA LYS A 21 -1.64 8.62 -0.80
C LYS A 21 -1.12 7.31 -1.40
N ILE A 22 -1.99 6.31 -1.54
CA ILE A 22 -1.66 5.07 -2.24
C ILE A 22 -1.71 5.33 -3.74
N LEU A 23 -0.59 5.15 -4.42
CA LEU A 23 -0.52 5.20 -5.88
C LEU A 23 -0.78 3.82 -6.50
N SER A 24 -0.18 2.79 -5.91
CA SER A 24 -0.39 1.40 -6.30
C SER A 24 -0.05 0.46 -5.15
N TYR A 25 -0.54 -0.77 -5.22
CA TYR A 25 -0.13 -1.84 -4.33
C TYR A 25 -0.18 -3.18 -5.05
N ASN A 26 0.55 -4.16 -4.54
CA ASN A 26 0.55 -5.51 -5.04
C ASN A 26 0.64 -6.51 -3.87
N PHE A 27 -0.22 -7.53 -3.90
CA PHE A 27 -0.12 -8.65 -2.99
C PHE A 27 0.82 -9.69 -3.58
N ILE A 28 1.92 -9.94 -2.88
CA ILE A 28 2.96 -10.86 -3.35
C ILE A 28 2.79 -12.20 -2.67
N PHE A 29 3.03 -13.25 -3.45
CA PHE A 29 3.09 -14.63 -2.98
C PHE A 29 4.02 -14.72 -1.76
N GLY A 30 3.50 -15.23 -0.64
CA GLY A 30 4.18 -15.20 0.66
C GLY A 30 3.59 -14.20 1.67
N GLY A 31 2.41 -13.64 1.41
CA GLY A 31 1.62 -12.91 2.40
C GLY A 31 2.16 -11.51 2.73
N SER A 32 2.83 -10.89 1.77
CA SER A 32 3.28 -9.49 1.87
C SER A 32 2.48 -8.61 0.92
N VAL A 33 2.41 -7.33 1.26
CA VAL A 33 1.94 -6.28 0.38
C VAL A 33 3.09 -5.31 0.10
N GLU A 34 3.25 -4.97 -1.17
CA GLU A 34 4.10 -3.87 -1.61
C GLU A 34 3.22 -2.71 -2.03
N MET A 35 3.59 -1.49 -1.67
CA MET A 35 2.84 -0.27 -1.96
C MET A 35 3.78 0.82 -2.48
N ILE A 36 3.32 1.57 -3.46
CA ILE A 36 3.90 2.85 -3.85
C ILE A 36 3.04 3.92 -3.22
N LEU A 37 3.64 4.74 -2.36
CA LEU A 37 2.95 5.82 -1.66
C LEU A 37 3.51 7.17 -2.07
N GLU A 38 2.68 8.20 -2.03
CA GLU A 38 3.03 9.59 -2.31
C GLU A 38 2.78 10.45 -1.08
N SER A 39 3.79 11.18 -0.64
CA SER A 39 3.66 12.16 0.45
C SER A 39 2.93 13.41 -0.04
N PRO A 40 2.39 14.25 0.87
CA PRO A 40 1.79 15.52 0.48
C PRO A 40 2.76 16.47 -0.25
N GLU A 41 4.06 16.30 -0.05
CA GLU A 41 5.09 17.07 -0.73
C GLU A 41 5.44 16.53 -2.13
N GLY A 42 4.77 15.46 -2.58
CA GLY A 42 5.00 14.81 -3.88
C GLY A 42 6.15 13.81 -3.91
N SER A 43 6.75 13.50 -2.74
CA SER A 43 7.81 12.49 -2.66
C SER A 43 7.20 11.09 -2.71
N ARG A 44 7.84 10.17 -3.44
CA ARG A 44 7.38 8.78 -3.55
C ARG A 44 8.19 7.85 -2.67
N ILE A 45 7.50 6.97 -1.96
CA ILE A 45 8.12 5.94 -1.13
C ILE A 45 7.61 4.56 -1.51
N PHE A 46 8.49 3.57 -1.44
CA PHE A 46 8.15 2.17 -1.60
C PHE A 46 8.06 1.51 -0.23
N LEU A 47 6.93 0.87 0.05
CA LEU A 47 6.66 0.24 1.33
C LEU A 47 6.33 -1.23 1.13
N ARG A 48 7.11 -2.12 1.77
CA ARG A 48 6.83 -3.55 1.82
C ARG A 48 6.54 -3.98 3.25
N ARG A 49 5.39 -4.61 3.48
CA ARG A 49 4.99 -5.12 4.80
C ARG A 49 4.30 -6.46 4.70
N ARG A 50 4.29 -7.23 5.80
CA ARG A 50 3.44 -8.43 5.87
C ARG A 50 1.99 -7.98 5.91
N LYS A 51 1.10 -8.72 5.25
CA LYS A 51 -0.35 -8.44 5.23
C LYS A 51 -0.90 -8.30 6.66
N SER A 52 -0.48 -9.18 7.57
CA SER A 52 -0.85 -9.15 8.99
C SER A 52 -0.36 -7.93 9.78
N GLN A 53 0.49 -7.08 9.18
CA GLN A 53 0.99 -5.85 9.80
C GLN A 53 0.31 -4.60 9.24
N VAL A 54 -0.60 -4.73 8.28
CA VAL A 54 -1.35 -3.62 7.71
C VAL A 54 -2.82 -3.86 8.06
N SER A 55 -3.36 -2.96 8.88
CA SER A 55 -4.76 -3.04 9.28
C SER A 55 -5.67 -2.53 8.17
N ASP A 56 -6.85 -3.15 8.04
CA ASP A 56 -7.95 -2.74 7.16
C ASP A 56 -7.67 -2.79 5.64
N ILE A 57 -6.55 -3.40 5.23
CA ILE A 57 -6.18 -3.52 3.80
C ILE A 57 -7.06 -4.51 3.02
N GLU A 58 -7.79 -5.40 3.69
CA GLU A 58 -8.62 -6.43 3.04
C GLU A 58 -10.06 -5.99 2.81
N ASP A 59 -10.61 -5.15 3.69
CA ASP A 59 -12.03 -4.76 3.66
C ASP A 59 -12.28 -3.46 2.87
N GLU A 60 -11.27 -2.61 2.71
CA GLU A 60 -11.44 -1.26 2.15
C GLU A 60 -11.03 -1.10 0.68
N TYR A 61 -10.34 -2.09 0.07
CA TYR A 61 -9.63 -1.85 -1.19
C TYR A 61 -9.87 -2.91 -2.28
N ASN A 62 -11.06 -2.87 -2.87
CA ASN A 62 -11.34 -3.44 -4.20
C ASN A 62 -10.98 -2.41 -5.28
N PHE A 63 -9.69 -2.19 -5.55
CA PHE A 63 -9.32 -1.61 -6.85
C PHE A 63 -9.35 -2.76 -7.86
N ASP A 64 -9.85 -2.51 -9.08
CA ASP A 64 -9.81 -3.48 -10.17
C ASP A 64 -8.42 -4.10 -10.24
N ALA A 65 -8.32 -5.41 -9.98
CA ALA A 65 -7.08 -6.19 -10.05
C ALA A 65 -6.53 -6.30 -11.49
N GLY A 66 -6.89 -5.36 -12.37
CA GLY A 66 -6.57 -5.32 -13.79
C GLY A 66 -5.28 -4.57 -14.15
N SER A 67 -4.53 -4.02 -13.19
CA SER A 67 -3.28 -3.30 -13.50
C SER A 67 -2.01 -4.15 -13.46
N ASN A 68 -2.10 -5.45 -13.14
CA ASN A 68 -0.94 -6.35 -13.12
C ASN A 68 -0.91 -7.40 -14.24
N ASP A 69 -1.79 -7.29 -15.25
CA ASP A 69 -1.67 -8.07 -16.49
C ASP A 69 -0.72 -7.43 -17.52
N GLU A 70 -0.02 -6.36 -17.13
CA GLU A 70 1.09 -5.83 -17.91
C GLU A 70 2.35 -6.65 -17.61
N ASN A 71 2.40 -7.78 -18.31
CA ASN A 71 3.53 -8.64 -18.56
C ASN A 71 4.82 -7.83 -18.83
N TYR A 72 5.62 -7.57 -17.79
CA TYR A 72 7.00 -7.11 -17.95
C TYR A 72 7.81 -8.25 -18.58
N SER A 73 7.82 -8.29 -19.91
CA SER A 73 8.72 -9.14 -20.68
C SER A 73 10.13 -8.58 -20.54
N TYR A 74 11.02 -9.41 -19.99
CA TYR A 74 12.45 -9.15 -19.81
C TYR A 74 13.19 -9.03 -21.15
#